data_AF-A0A8H9IE49-F1
#
_entry.id   AF-A0A8H9IE49-F1
#
_cell.length_a   1.000
_cell.length_b   1.000
_cell.length_c   1.000
_cell.angle_alpha   90.00
_cell.angle_beta   90.00
_cell.angle_gamma   90.00
#
_symmetry.space_group_name_H-M   'P 1'
#
loop_
_entity.id
_entity.type
_entity.pdbx_description
1 polymer ?
#
loop_
_entity_poly.entity_id
_entity_poly.type
_entity_poly.pdbx_seq_one_letter_code
_entity_poly.pdbx_strand_id
1 'polypeptide(L)'
;MELVLTLRINKAPNKHVELSMECNWDWQCRSTIPLKSMLKGLPQNEWLNVPVPVKCFDDGNFDLSKVTTPFILYTGGRMDIDIRSISLITLPEGAFGC
;
A
#
# COMPACT_ATOMS: atom_id res chain seq x y z
N MET A 1 4.54 0.26 13.02
CA MET A 1 3.23 -0.14 12.50
C MET A 1 3.37 -0.41 11.02
N GLU A 2 2.66 -1.41 10.52
CA GLU A 2 2.63 -1.81 9.12
C GLU A 2 1.21 -1.95 8.62
N LEU A 3 1.01 -1.55 7.37
CA LEU A 3 -0.16 -1.91 6.60
C LEU A 3 0.14 -3.22 5.87
N VAL A 4 -0.52 -4.29 6.27
CA VAL A 4 -0.39 -5.59 5.62
C VAL A 4 -1.55 -5.80 4.65
N LEU A 5 -1.19 -5.99 3.39
CA LEU A 5 -2.11 -6.32 2.32
C LEU A 5 -1.98 -7.81 2.02
N THR A 6 -3.04 -8.57 2.28
CA THR A 6 -3.13 -9.96 1.82
C THR A 6 -3.80 -9.96 0.46
N LEU A 7 -3.02 -10.18 -0.59
CA LEU A 7 -3.48 -10.08 -1.96
C LEU A 7 -3.01 -11.26 -2.81
N ARG A 8 -3.72 -11.49 -3.92
CA ARG A 8 -3.32 -12.38 -5.00
C ARG A 8 -3.30 -11.61 -6.30
N ILE A 9 -2.22 -11.73 -7.07
CA ILE A 9 -2.12 -11.08 -8.38
C ILE A 9 -2.59 -12.06 -9.46
N ASN A 10 -3.76 -11.81 -10.04
CA ASN A 10 -4.25 -12.56 -11.20
C ASN A 10 -3.61 -12.03 -12.49
N LYS A 11 -3.42 -10.70 -12.57
CA LYS A 11 -2.75 -10.04 -13.69
C LYS A 11 -1.93 -8.84 -13.21
N ALA A 12 -0.62 -8.92 -13.44
CA ALA A 12 0.30 -7.85 -13.07
C ALA A 12 -0.05 -6.52 -13.75
N PRO A 13 0.14 -5.38 -13.06
CA PRO A 13 -0.18 -4.06 -13.59
C PRO A 13 0.69 -3.70 -14.80
N ASN A 14 0.05 -3.17 -15.85
CA ASN A 14 0.76 -2.71 -17.04
C ASN A 14 1.23 -1.24 -16.98
N LYS A 15 0.60 -0.41 -16.15
CA LYS A 15 0.98 0.99 -15.90
C LYS A 15 1.35 1.23 -14.43
N HIS A 16 1.49 2.50 -14.03
CA HIS A 16 1.81 2.85 -12.64
C HIS A 16 0.68 2.39 -11.71
N VAL A 17 1.09 2.01 -10.50
CA VAL A 17 0.21 1.69 -9.39
C VAL A 17 0.69 2.50 -8.20
N GLU A 18 -0.24 3.16 -7.56
CA GLU A 18 -0.01 4.07 -6.44
C GLU A 18 -0.85 3.58 -5.27
N LEU A 19 -0.20 3.42 -4.13
CA LEU A 19 -0.88 3.24 -2.86
C LEU A 19 -0.79 4.55 -2.10
N SER A 20 -1.94 5.07 -1.70
CA SER A 20 -2.01 6.31 -0.95
C SER A 20 -2.78 6.13 0.36
N MET A 21 -2.45 6.99 1.32
CA MET A 21 -3.23 7.20 2.53
C MET A 21 -3.60 8.67 2.65
N GLU A 22 -4.76 8.95 3.25
CA GLU A 22 -5.18 10.32 3.56
C GLU A 22 -5.50 10.49 5.04
N CYS A 23 -5.24 11.69 5.52
CA CYS A 23 -5.56 12.13 6.88
C CYS A 23 -6.41 13.40 6.86
N ASN A 24 -7.07 13.71 7.97
CA ASN A 24 -7.85 14.95 8.17
C ASN A 24 -9.00 15.22 7.17
N TRP A 25 -9.41 14.25 6.33
CA TRP A 25 -10.26 14.51 5.16
C TRP A 25 -9.73 15.64 4.26
N ASP A 26 -8.40 15.85 4.29
CA ASP A 26 -7.72 16.88 3.52
C ASP A 26 -6.83 16.20 2.48
N TRP A 27 -7.04 16.56 1.22
CA TRP A 27 -6.22 16.08 0.11
C TRP A 27 -4.77 16.55 0.21
N GLN A 28 -4.49 17.62 0.96
CA GLN A 28 -3.14 18.07 1.27
C GLN A 28 -2.44 17.16 2.27
N CYS A 29 -3.20 16.42 3.09
CA CYS A 29 -2.68 15.36 3.93
C CYS A 29 -2.83 14.00 3.25
N ARG A 30 -2.30 13.89 2.03
CA ARG A 30 -2.23 12.65 1.27
C ARG A 30 -0.77 12.31 1.01
N SER A 31 -0.38 11.10 1.37
CA SER A 31 0.92 10.55 1.00
C SER A 31 0.74 9.36 0.06
N THR A 32 1.62 9.25 -0.93
CA THR A 32 1.53 8.27 -2.01
C THR A 32 2.87 7.58 -2.23
N ILE A 33 2.83 6.25 -2.31
CA ILE A 33 3.99 5.42 -2.63
C ILE A 33 3.77 4.65 -3.95
N PRO A 34 4.80 4.55 -4.81
CA PRO A 34 4.71 3.77 -6.03
C PRO A 34 4.84 2.26 -5.74
N LEU A 35 3.80 1.49 -6.08
CA LEU A 35 3.78 0.03 -5.86
C LEU A 35 4.10 -0.81 -7.10
N LYS A 36 4.19 -0.20 -8.28
CA LYS A 36 4.28 -0.94 -9.57
C LYS A 36 5.42 -1.97 -9.58
N SER A 37 6.63 -1.55 -9.22
CA SER A 37 7.82 -2.42 -9.31
C SER A 37 7.72 -3.60 -8.37
N MET A 38 7.24 -3.36 -7.14
CA MET A 38 6.98 -4.41 -6.16
C MET A 38 5.93 -5.40 -6.69
N LEU A 39 4.75 -4.94 -7.10
CA LEU A 39 3.68 -5.81 -7.60
C LEU A 39 4.07 -6.59 -8.86
N LYS A 40 4.95 -6.05 -9.71
CA LYS A 40 5.47 -6.79 -10.88
C LYS A 40 6.43 -7.91 -10.52
N GLY A 41 7.15 -7.80 -9.40
CA GLY A 41 8.09 -8.82 -8.93
C GLY A 41 7.45 -9.95 -8.14
N LEU A 42 6.18 -9.81 -7.74
CA LEU A 42 5.46 -10.81 -6.97
C LEU A 42 4.97 -11.99 -7.85
N PRO A 43 4.94 -13.22 -7.31
CA PRO A 43 4.39 -14.37 -8.03
C PRO A 43 2.89 -14.18 -8.30
N GLN A 44 2.45 -14.65 -9.47
CA GLN A 44 1.05 -14.58 -9.89
C GLN A 44 0.26 -15.79 -9.38
N ASN A 45 -1.03 -15.60 -9.15
CA ASN A 45 -1.98 -16.62 -8.69
C ASN A 45 -1.70 -17.22 -7.29
N GLU A 46 -0.84 -16.57 -6.51
CA GLU A 46 -0.52 -16.96 -5.13
C GLU A 46 -0.99 -15.92 -4.12
N TRP A 47 -1.42 -16.39 -2.93
CA TRP A 47 -1.77 -15.49 -1.82
C TRP A 47 -0.49 -15.03 -1.12
N LEU A 48 -0.31 -13.72 -1.06
CA LEU A 48 0.88 -13.08 -0.51
C LEU A 48 0.47 -12.06 0.53
N ASN A 49 1.29 -11.96 1.57
CA ASN A 49 1.23 -10.85 2.52
C ASN A 49 2.28 -9.83 2.12
N VAL A 50 1.82 -8.64 1.77
CA VAL A 50 2.65 -7.50 1.40
C VAL A 50 2.64 -6.51 2.57
N PRO A 51 3.66 -6.53 3.44
CA PRO A 51 3.82 -5.52 4.46
C PRO A 51 4.31 -4.21 3.82
N VAL A 52 3.66 -3.11 4.16
CA VAL A 52 4.07 -1.76 3.80
C VAL A 52 4.30 -0.99 5.09
N PRO A 53 5.56 -0.61 5.40
CA PRO A 53 5.85 0.22 6.56
C PRO A 53 5.10 1.54 6.46
N VAL A 54 4.30 1.82 7.48
CA VAL A 54 3.49 3.04 7.53
C VAL A 54 4.38 4.30 7.52
N LYS A 55 5.65 4.16 7.94
CA LYS A 55 6.68 5.21 7.83
C LYS A 55 7.01 5.60 6.39
N CYS A 56 6.78 4.76 5.39
CA CYS A 56 7.00 5.15 3.99
C CYS A 56 5.99 6.19 3.50
N PHE A 57 4.91 6.43 4.26
CA PHE A 57 3.96 7.51 4.02
C PHE A 57 4.31 8.81 4.75
N ASP A 58 5.35 8.81 5.59
CA ASP A 58 5.80 10.01 6.29
C ASP A 58 6.65 10.88 5.35
N ASP A 59 5.97 11.81 4.68
CA ASP A 59 6.55 12.80 3.75
C ASP A 59 6.70 14.20 4.39
N GLY A 60 6.49 14.30 5.70
CA GLY A 60 6.53 15.54 6.48
C GLY A 60 5.18 16.26 6.63
N ASN A 61 4.16 15.93 5.81
CA ASN A 61 2.81 16.51 5.91
C ASN A 61 1.75 15.49 6.34
N PHE A 62 2.09 14.20 6.37
CA PHE A 62 1.17 13.13 6.71
C PHE A 62 1.09 12.84 8.22
N ASP A 63 -0.10 13.01 8.80
CA ASP A 63 -0.35 12.72 10.22
C ASP A 63 -1.05 11.36 10.42
N LEU A 64 -0.26 10.38 10.86
CA LEU A 64 -0.73 9.02 11.16
C LEU A 64 -1.78 8.94 12.26
N SER A 65 -1.82 9.90 13.17
CA SER A 65 -2.80 9.92 14.25
C SER A 65 -4.20 10.32 13.77
N LYS A 66 -4.30 10.87 12.56
CA LYS A 66 -5.53 11.43 11.99
C LYS A 66 -5.92 10.82 10.65
N VAL A 67 -5.51 9.57 10.41
CA VAL A 67 -5.83 8.85 9.16
C VAL A 67 -7.34 8.68 9.03
N THR A 68 -7.87 9.16 7.92
CA THR A 68 -9.29 9.08 7.57
C THR A 68 -9.52 8.10 6.43
N THR A 69 -8.53 7.92 5.57
CA THR A 69 -8.58 6.98 4.45
C THR A 69 -7.29 6.14 4.45
N PRO A 70 -7.29 4.97 5.11
CA PRO A 70 -6.08 4.18 5.35
C PRO A 70 -5.59 3.41 4.11
N PHE A 71 -6.38 3.38 3.04
CA PHE A 71 -6.02 2.63 1.84
C PHE A 71 -6.71 3.22 0.61
N ILE A 72 -5.90 3.68 -0.34
CA ILE A 72 -6.32 4.08 -1.68
C ILE A 72 -5.39 3.40 -2.66
N LEU A 73 -5.94 2.53 -3.52
CA LEU A 73 -5.16 1.90 -4.59
C LEU A 73 -5.59 2.48 -5.93
N TYR A 74 -4.65 3.15 -6.59
CA TYR A 74 -4.85 3.73 -7.91
C TYR A 74 -3.96 3.02 -8.94
N THR A 75 -4.48 2.86 -10.15
CA THR A 75 -3.73 2.34 -11.30
C THR A 75 -4.08 3.13 -12.54
N GLY A 76 -3.06 3.47 -13.33
CA GLY A 76 -3.24 4.13 -14.63
C GLY A 76 -3.65 3.18 -15.76
N GLY A 77 -3.81 1.87 -15.48
CA GLY A 77 -3.99 0.85 -16.50
C GLY A 77 -4.69 -0.42 -16.00
N ARG A 78 -4.46 -1.53 -16.69
CA ARG A 78 -5.08 -2.82 -16.36
C ARG A 78 -4.31 -3.50 -15.24
N MET A 79 -5.04 -3.94 -14.22
CA MET A 79 -4.56 -4.70 -13.08
C MET A 79 -5.72 -5.58 -12.60
N ASP A 80 -5.43 -6.84 -12.27
CA ASP A 80 -6.41 -7.77 -11.71
C ASP A 80 -5.79 -8.39 -10.45
N ILE A 81 -6.41 -8.12 -9.31
CA ILE A 81 -5.97 -8.57 -8.01
C ILE A 81 -7.18 -8.99 -7.18
N ASP A 82 -7.00 -10.00 -6.35
CA ASP A 82 -7.91 -10.29 -5.25
C ASP A 82 -7.32 -9.74 -3.96
N ILE A 83 -8.15 -9.09 -3.15
CA ILE A 83 -7.76 -8.62 -1.82
C ILE A 83 -8.54 -9.45 -0.81
N ARG A 84 -7.80 -10.14 0.07
CA ARG A 84 -8.38 -10.92 1.15
C ARG A 84 -8.53 -10.12 2.43
N SER A 85 -7.52 -9.33 2.78
CA SER A 85 -7.53 -8.51 3.98
C SER A 85 -6.57 -7.34 3.87
N ILE A 86 -6.92 -6.26 4.57
CA ILE A 86 -6.09 -5.07 4.77
C ILE A 86 -6.09 -4.83 6.28
N SER A 87 -4.91 -4.90 6.89
CA SER A 87 -4.77 -4.83 8.34
C SER A 87 -3.64 -3.91 8.75
N LEU A 88 -3.86 -3.09 9.78
CA LEU A 88 -2.79 -2.37 10.46
C LEU A 88 -2.30 -3.21 11.64
N ILE A 89 -1.02 -3.58 11.64
CA ILE A 89 -0.40 -4.36 12.71
C ILE A 89 0.81 -3.64 13.29
N THR A 90 1.14 -3.96 14.55
CA THR A 90 2.41 -3.56 15.16
C THR A 90 3.50 -4.53 14.73
N LEU A 91 4.67 -3.98 14.39
CA LEU A 91 5.80 -4.76 13.91
C LEU A 91 6.54 -5.43 15.09
N PRO A 92 7.03 -6.67 14.92
CA PRO A 92 8.29 -7.10 15.53
C PRO A 92 9.47 -6.37 14.85
N GLU A 93 10.52 -6.03 15.60
CA GLU A 93 11.68 -5.28 15.09
C GLU A 93 12.32 -5.96 13.85
N GLY A 94 12.53 -5.19 12.77
CA GLY A 94 13.39 -5.64 11.64
C GLY A 94 12.78 -5.67 10.23
N ALA A 95 11.54 -5.21 10.01
CA ALA A 95 11.03 -5.06 8.64
C ALA A 95 11.64 -3.81 7.96
N PHE A 96 12.63 -4.05 7.11
CA PHE A 96 13.27 -3.04 6.28
C PHE A 96 12.57 -2.98 4.93
N GLY A 97 12.18 -1.77 4.51
CA GLY A 97 11.72 -1.52 3.15
C GLY A 97 10.94 -0.22 2.99
N CYS A 98 11.64 0.84 2.58
CA CYS A 98 11.17 1.74 1.54
C CYS A 98 12.27 1.67 0.44
#